data_AF-A0A958VAD6-F1
#
_entry.id   AF-A0A958VAD6-F1
#
_cell.length_a   1.000
_cell.length_b   1.000
_cell.length_c   1.000
_cell.angle_alpha   90.00
_cell.angle_beta   90.00
_cell.angle_gamma   90.00
#
_symmetry.space_group_name_H-M   'P 1'
#
loop_
_entity.id
_entity.type
_entity.pdbx_description
1 polymer ?
#
loop_
_entity_poly.entity_id
_entity_poly.type
_entity_poly.pdbx_seq_one_letter_code
_entity_poly.pdbx_strand_id
1 'polypeptide(L)'
;MSKNKPERWKKVGHLLYLNKEGDLAFLAHEGMNPDKHEGVGEDYITHFGWEDTTQLKNVIDIKSFKELNGNMYRDNNRIYFHYDMSDGGYFHIWTDDPADFKMMGNYILYKDSVYYPRNGKVNADFQTFKSSDKLGILGKDKDHFFVFGDTVSLEQLKQDISEEQLKMLMEL
;
A
#
# COMPACT_ATOMS: atom_id res chain seq x y z
N MET A 1 -13.03 16.89 -16.59
CA MET A 1 -12.11 17.84 -17.25
C MET A 1 -10.71 17.55 -16.73
N SER A 2 -9.90 16.73 -17.41
CA SER A 2 -8.50 16.55 -17.01
C SER A 2 -7.71 17.79 -17.46
N LYS A 3 -7.32 18.62 -16.49
CA LYS A 3 -6.54 19.85 -16.72
C LYS A 3 -5.33 19.88 -15.78
N ASN A 4 -4.42 18.92 -15.87
CA ASN A 4 -3.07 19.13 -15.36
C ASN A 4 -2.07 18.38 -16.26
N LYS A 5 -1.51 19.13 -17.22
CA LYS A 5 -0.45 18.62 -18.10
C LYS A 5 0.83 18.35 -17.28
N PRO A 6 1.60 17.30 -17.63
CA PRO A 6 2.90 16.99 -17.02
C PRO A 6 3.96 18.11 -17.13
N GLU A 7 3.76 19.13 -17.99
CA GLU A 7 4.62 20.33 -18.06
C GLU A 7 4.66 21.15 -16.75
N ARG A 8 3.71 20.94 -15.84
CA ARG A 8 3.67 21.62 -14.54
C ARG A 8 4.41 20.91 -13.42
N TRP A 9 4.62 19.60 -13.54
CA TRP A 9 5.05 18.75 -12.44
C TRP A 9 6.42 18.14 -12.72
N LYS A 10 7.38 18.36 -11.81
CA LYS A 10 8.73 17.81 -11.88
C LYS A 10 8.88 16.69 -10.86
N LYS A 11 9.23 15.49 -11.32
CA LYS A 11 9.51 14.35 -10.44
C LYS A 11 10.66 14.67 -9.47
N VAL A 12 10.44 14.40 -8.18
CA VAL A 12 11.42 14.60 -7.09
C VAL A 12 11.64 13.37 -6.21
N GLY A 13 10.81 12.33 -6.37
CA GLY A 13 10.93 11.08 -5.64
C GLY A 13 10.13 9.96 -6.31
N HIS A 14 10.04 8.81 -5.66
CA HIS A 14 9.15 7.74 -6.10
C HIS A 14 7.70 8.25 -6.04
N LEU A 15 7.03 8.36 -7.20
CA LEU A 15 5.69 8.96 -7.37
C LEU A 15 5.51 10.37 -6.80
N LEU A 16 6.56 11.06 -6.35
CA LEU A 16 6.47 12.43 -5.84
C LEU A 16 6.88 13.45 -6.90
N TYR A 17 6.08 14.51 -7.04
CA TYR A 17 6.27 15.58 -8.01
C TYR A 17 6.10 16.96 -7.36
N LEU A 18 6.91 17.94 -7.78
CA LEU A 18 6.80 19.35 -7.40
C LEU A 18 6.34 20.22 -8.58
N ASN A 19 5.44 21.17 -8.33
CA ASN A 19 5.15 22.23 -9.30
C ASN A 19 6.04 23.46 -9.11
N LYS A 20 5.84 24.50 -9.94
CA LYS A 20 6.63 25.75 -9.88
C LYS A 20 6.31 26.61 -8.65
N GLU A 21 5.12 26.42 -8.10
CA GLU A 21 4.59 27.07 -6.91
C GLU A 21 5.11 26.41 -5.62
N GLY A 22 5.79 25.27 -5.73
CA GLY A 22 6.36 24.52 -4.60
C GLY A 22 5.37 23.57 -3.94
N ASP A 23 4.22 23.29 -4.56
CA ASP A 23 3.33 22.24 -4.10
C ASP A 23 3.90 20.86 -4.40
N LEU A 24 3.69 19.93 -3.47
CA LEU A 24 4.05 18.52 -3.59
C LEU A 24 2.80 17.71 -3.90
N ALA A 25 2.91 16.87 -4.91
CA ALA A 25 1.89 15.90 -5.27
C ALA A 25 2.44 14.47 -5.23
N PHE A 26 1.56 13.54 -4.86
CA PHE A 26 1.71 12.12 -5.11
C PHE A 26 1.00 11.77 -6.42
N LEU A 27 1.70 11.12 -7.34
CA LEU A 27 1.16 10.68 -8.63
C LEU A 27 0.35 9.39 -8.42
N ALA A 28 -0.95 9.48 -8.70
CA ALA A 28 -1.86 8.34 -8.77
C ALA A 28 -2.39 8.19 -10.21
N HIS A 29 -3.07 7.09 -10.49
CA HIS A 29 -3.66 6.84 -11.79
C HIS A 29 -5.18 7.11 -11.77
N GLU A 30 -5.70 7.70 -12.84
CA GLU A 30 -7.13 7.84 -13.06
C GLU A 30 -7.64 6.86 -14.12
N GLY A 31 -8.86 6.41 -13.91
CA GLY A 31 -9.59 5.49 -14.76
C GLY A 31 -8.92 4.12 -14.87
N MET A 32 -9.63 3.21 -15.52
CA MET A 32 -9.07 1.90 -15.87
C MET A 32 -9.45 1.63 -17.31
N ASN A 33 -8.45 1.29 -18.13
CA ASN A 33 -8.69 0.66 -19.40
C ASN A 33 -9.11 -0.79 -19.11
N PRO A 34 -10.39 -1.17 -19.31
CA PRO A 34 -10.86 -2.51 -18.95
C PRO A 34 -10.21 -3.60 -19.81
N ASP A 35 -9.76 -3.27 -21.02
CA ASP A 35 -9.16 -4.24 -21.94
C ASP A 35 -7.67 -4.48 -21.64
N LYS A 36 -7.00 -3.51 -21.00
CA LYS A 36 -5.57 -3.56 -20.70
C LYS A 36 -5.25 -3.68 -19.21
N HIS A 37 -6.23 -3.47 -18.33
CA HIS A 37 -6.05 -3.35 -16.89
C HIS A 37 -5.00 -2.29 -16.48
N GLU A 38 -4.96 -1.18 -17.22
CA GLU A 38 -4.01 -0.07 -17.02
C GLU A 38 -4.75 1.24 -16.72
N GLY A 39 -4.14 2.12 -15.93
CA GLY A 39 -4.65 3.49 -15.74
C GLY A 39 -4.67 4.29 -17.05
N VAL A 40 -5.71 5.09 -17.27
CA VAL A 40 -5.87 5.90 -18.50
C VAL A 40 -5.56 7.39 -18.32
N GLY A 41 -5.28 7.80 -17.08
CA GLY A 41 -4.93 9.17 -16.72
C GLY A 41 -4.01 9.21 -15.50
N GLU A 42 -3.56 10.41 -15.18
CA GLU A 42 -2.74 10.74 -14.02
C GLU A 42 -3.53 11.70 -13.13
N ASP A 43 -3.56 11.43 -11.83
CA ASP A 43 -3.98 12.38 -10.82
C ASP A 43 -2.78 12.79 -9.94
N TYR A 44 -2.76 14.05 -9.54
CA TYR A 44 -1.71 14.65 -8.73
C TYR A 44 -2.30 15.04 -7.37
N ILE A 45 -2.34 14.06 -6.46
CA ILE A 45 -2.92 14.21 -5.12
C ILE A 45 -2.02 15.14 -4.30
N THR A 46 -2.56 16.27 -3.83
CA THR A 46 -1.80 17.31 -3.10
C THR A 46 -2.12 17.41 -1.60
N HIS A 47 -3.12 16.66 -1.14
CA HIS A 47 -3.51 16.58 0.26
C HIS A 47 -3.74 15.14 0.68
N PHE A 48 -3.74 14.88 1.99
CA PHE A 48 -4.14 13.58 2.49
C PHE A 48 -5.66 13.42 2.42
N GLY A 49 -6.08 12.18 2.24
CA GLY A 49 -7.47 11.75 2.28
C GLY A 49 -8.47 12.48 1.38
N TRP A 50 -9.75 12.10 1.53
CA TRP A 50 -10.84 12.68 0.73
C TRP A 50 -11.25 14.07 1.24
N GLU A 51 -11.31 14.23 2.56
CA GLU A 51 -11.80 15.44 3.23
C GLU A 51 -10.70 16.14 4.06
N ASP A 52 -9.50 15.55 4.14
CA ASP A 52 -8.39 16.16 4.86
C ASP A 52 -7.71 17.20 3.96
N THR A 53 -7.59 18.42 4.47
CA THR A 53 -7.02 19.55 3.72
C THR A 53 -5.50 19.67 3.93
N THR A 54 -4.92 18.81 4.76
CA THR A 54 -3.50 18.78 5.07
C THR A 54 -2.68 18.51 3.82
N GLN A 55 -1.93 19.52 3.40
CA GLN A 55 -1.11 19.46 2.20
C GLN A 55 0.09 18.53 2.38
N LEU A 56 0.39 17.70 1.37
CA LEU A 56 1.52 16.76 1.40
C LEU A 56 2.85 17.47 1.64
N LYS A 57 3.03 18.65 1.02
CA LYS A 57 4.26 19.46 1.11
C LYS A 57 4.64 19.88 2.53
N ASN A 58 3.66 19.91 3.44
CA ASN A 58 3.87 20.31 4.84
C ASN A 58 4.23 19.12 5.75
N VAL A 59 4.12 17.89 5.25
CA VAL A 59 4.23 16.67 6.07
C VAL A 59 5.32 15.72 5.59
N ILE A 60 5.44 15.53 4.27
CA ILE A 60 6.35 14.55 3.68
C ILE A 60 7.78 15.09 3.64
N ASP A 61 8.70 14.35 4.26
CA ASP A 61 10.13 14.53 4.03
C ASP A 61 10.54 13.88 2.70
N ILE A 62 10.53 14.69 1.65
CA ILE A 62 10.87 14.27 0.27
C ILE A 62 12.22 13.57 0.20
N LYS A 63 13.21 13.95 1.04
CA LYS A 63 14.58 13.41 0.96
C LYS A 63 14.65 11.96 1.42
N SER A 64 13.81 11.57 2.37
CA SER A 64 13.78 10.21 2.92
C SER A 64 12.60 9.37 2.42
N PHE A 65 11.71 9.98 1.63
CA PHE A 65 10.56 9.31 1.06
C PHE A 65 10.96 8.17 0.11
N LYS A 66 10.40 6.99 0.36
CA LYS A 66 10.58 5.80 -0.48
C LYS A 66 9.37 4.88 -0.43
N GLU A 67 9.22 4.12 -1.49
CA GLU A 67 8.33 2.96 -1.54
C GLU A 67 8.85 1.85 -0.61
N LEU A 68 7.92 1.11 0.00
CA LEU A 68 8.22 -0.09 0.77
C LEU A 68 7.83 -1.34 -0.03
N ASN A 69 6.54 -1.67 -0.07
CA ASN A 69 5.97 -2.76 -0.86
C ASN A 69 4.45 -2.54 -1.02
N GLY A 70 3.86 -3.03 -2.11
CA GLY A 70 2.46 -2.78 -2.47
C GLY A 70 2.23 -1.28 -2.62
N ASN A 71 1.32 -0.72 -1.82
CA ASN A 71 1.03 0.71 -1.82
C ASN A 71 1.48 1.40 -0.52
N MET A 72 2.50 0.85 0.14
CA MET A 72 3.07 1.40 1.38
C MET A 72 4.29 2.25 1.08
N TYR A 73 4.38 3.41 1.72
CA TYR A 73 5.49 4.33 1.58
C TYR A 73 5.99 4.77 2.96
N ARG A 74 7.23 5.24 3.03
CA ARG A 74 7.84 5.71 4.28
C ARG A 74 8.69 6.94 4.01
N ASP A 75 8.67 7.86 4.97
CA ASP A 75 9.77 8.81 5.19
C ASP A 75 10.39 8.58 6.59
N ASN A 76 11.35 9.39 7.01
CA ASN A 76 11.98 9.21 8.33
C ASN A 76 11.01 9.32 9.51
N ASN A 77 9.86 9.97 9.32
CA ASN A 77 8.94 10.33 10.39
C ASN A 77 7.64 9.51 10.35
N ARG A 78 7.24 8.94 9.20
CA ARG A 78 5.90 8.38 9.01
C ARG A 78 5.88 7.20 8.04
N ILE A 79 4.78 6.45 8.13
CA ILE A 79 4.34 5.49 7.13
C ILE A 79 3.08 6.02 6.47
N TYR A 80 2.99 5.83 5.16
CA TYR A 80 1.86 6.21 4.33
C TYR A 80 1.30 4.99 3.61
N PHE A 81 0.01 5.05 3.29
CA PHE A 81 -0.65 4.10 2.40
C PHE A 81 -1.43 4.84 1.33
N HIS A 82 -1.28 4.37 0.08
CA HIS A 82 -2.12 4.78 -1.04
C HIS A 82 -3.14 3.67 -1.35
N TYR A 83 -4.42 3.97 -1.16
CA TYR A 83 -5.47 3.10 -1.64
C TYR A 83 -5.87 3.53 -3.04
N ASP A 84 -5.27 2.88 -4.04
CA ASP A 84 -5.49 3.20 -5.45
C ASP A 84 -6.92 2.86 -5.88
N MET A 85 -7.56 3.78 -6.60
CA MET A 85 -8.95 3.70 -7.08
C MET A 85 -9.04 4.34 -8.46
N SER A 86 -10.13 4.10 -9.18
CA SER A 86 -10.34 4.62 -10.54
C SER A 86 -10.38 6.15 -10.65
N ASP A 87 -10.38 6.87 -9.54
CA ASP A 87 -10.40 8.33 -9.44
C ASP A 87 -9.15 8.89 -8.75
N GLY A 88 -8.02 8.16 -8.79
CA GLY A 88 -6.77 8.53 -8.12
C GLY A 88 -6.68 7.97 -6.69
N GLY A 89 -7.81 7.71 -6.04
CA GLY A 89 -7.84 7.02 -4.74
C GLY A 89 -7.42 7.88 -3.55
N TYR A 90 -6.99 7.21 -2.48
CA TYR A 90 -6.88 7.78 -1.14
C TYR A 90 -5.47 7.63 -0.58
N PHE A 91 -4.74 8.74 -0.47
CA PHE A 91 -3.42 8.75 0.15
C PHE A 91 -3.48 9.24 1.60
N HIS A 92 -2.98 8.46 2.55
CA HIS A 92 -3.08 8.80 3.98
C HIS A 92 -1.86 8.40 4.80
N ILE A 93 -1.75 9.01 5.98
CA ILE A 93 -0.77 8.64 7.00
C ILE A 93 -1.28 7.38 7.71
N TRP A 94 -0.58 6.27 7.56
CA TRP A 94 -0.90 5.01 8.23
C TRP A 94 -0.44 5.01 9.69
N THR A 95 0.78 5.53 9.95
CA THR A 95 1.25 5.83 11.31
C THR A 95 2.26 6.98 11.30
N ASP A 96 2.24 7.80 12.34
CA ASP A 96 3.23 8.83 12.63
C ASP A 96 4.39 8.34 13.53
N ASP A 97 4.34 7.07 13.93
CA ASP A 97 5.37 6.39 14.73
C ASP A 97 5.88 5.16 13.97
N PRO A 98 6.90 5.33 13.11
CA PRO A 98 7.35 4.28 12.22
C PRO A 98 8.28 3.27 12.92
N ALA A 99 8.65 3.46 14.20
CA ALA A 99 9.74 2.70 14.84
C ALA A 99 9.53 1.18 14.77
N ASP A 100 8.31 0.72 15.06
CA ASP A 100 7.97 -0.71 15.09
C ASP A 100 7.41 -1.24 13.76
N PHE A 101 7.26 -0.39 12.75
CA PHE A 101 6.65 -0.79 11.48
C PHE A 101 7.57 -1.69 10.66
N LYS A 102 7.05 -2.85 10.25
CA LYS A 102 7.73 -3.79 9.36
C LYS A 102 6.74 -4.39 8.35
N MET A 103 7.19 -4.57 7.11
CA MET A 103 6.48 -5.36 6.11
C MET A 103 6.90 -6.84 6.23
N MET A 104 5.94 -7.74 6.04
CA MET A 104 6.16 -9.17 5.84
C MET A 104 5.30 -9.62 4.67
N GLY A 105 5.89 -9.70 3.47
CA GLY A 105 5.09 -9.78 2.25
C GLY A 105 4.26 -8.51 2.08
N ASN A 106 2.97 -8.68 1.79
CA ASN A 106 2.01 -7.58 1.73
C ASN A 106 1.31 -7.29 3.07
N TYR A 107 1.74 -7.95 4.16
CA TYR A 107 1.21 -7.72 5.51
C TYR A 107 2.10 -6.75 6.29
N ILE A 108 1.50 -6.09 7.26
CA ILE A 108 2.16 -5.16 8.17
C ILE A 108 2.26 -5.80 9.55
N LEU A 109 3.45 -5.78 10.14
CA LEU A 109 3.70 -6.08 11.54
C LEU A 109 3.91 -4.77 12.28
N TYR A 110 3.08 -4.51 13.30
CA TYR A 110 3.13 -3.27 14.07
C TYR A 110 2.53 -3.44 15.47
N LYS A 111 3.26 -3.03 16.51
CA LYS A 111 2.81 -3.04 17.91
C LYS A 111 2.11 -4.36 18.31
N ASP A 112 2.82 -5.47 18.12
CA ASP A 112 2.36 -6.84 18.43
C ASP A 112 1.05 -7.25 17.75
N SER A 113 0.76 -6.66 16.58
CA SER A 113 -0.41 -6.99 15.77
C SER A 113 -0.03 -7.12 14.30
N VAL A 114 -0.80 -7.95 13.59
CA VAL A 114 -0.71 -8.12 12.14
C VAL A 114 -1.82 -7.30 11.50
N TYR A 115 -1.52 -6.62 10.41
CA TYR A 115 -2.50 -5.89 9.61
C TYR A 115 -2.36 -6.26 8.14
N TYR A 116 -3.48 -6.25 7.45
CA TYR A 116 -3.51 -6.19 6.00
C TYR A 116 -3.85 -4.76 5.58
N PRO A 117 -3.08 -4.10 4.70
CA PRO A 117 -3.20 -2.66 4.45
C PRO A 117 -4.62 -2.18 4.14
N ARG A 118 -5.44 -3.00 3.46
CA ARG A 118 -6.81 -2.67 3.08
C ARG A 118 -7.88 -3.09 4.10
N ASN A 119 -7.67 -4.20 4.81
CA ASN A 119 -8.69 -4.79 5.70
C ASN A 119 -8.45 -4.43 7.18
N GLY A 120 -7.32 -3.78 7.49
CA GLY A 120 -6.97 -3.40 8.85
C GLY A 120 -6.40 -4.57 9.64
N LYS A 121 -6.72 -4.63 10.94
CA LYS A 121 -6.14 -5.60 11.86
C LYS A 121 -6.60 -7.03 11.54
N VAL A 122 -5.63 -7.93 11.41
CA VAL A 122 -5.84 -9.36 11.18
C VAL A 122 -5.84 -10.10 12.51
N ASN A 123 -6.78 -11.02 12.71
CA ASN A 123 -6.81 -11.90 13.88
C ASN A 123 -5.82 -13.07 13.71
N ALA A 124 -4.52 -12.74 13.68
CA ALA A 124 -3.44 -13.71 13.56
C ALA A 124 -2.60 -13.75 14.84
N ASP A 125 -1.99 -14.90 15.10
CA ASP A 125 -0.89 -15.00 16.08
C ASP A 125 0.35 -14.28 15.55
N PHE A 126 0.61 -13.10 16.09
CA PHE A 126 1.74 -12.25 15.73
C PHE A 126 3.10 -12.96 15.80
N GLN A 127 3.30 -13.86 16.77
CA GLN A 127 4.60 -14.49 17.00
C GLN A 127 4.92 -15.55 15.94
N THR A 128 3.88 -16.19 15.39
CA THR A 128 4.01 -17.27 14.42
C THR A 128 3.58 -16.88 13.02
N PHE A 129 3.11 -15.64 12.82
CA PHE A 129 2.71 -15.15 11.51
C PHE A 129 3.86 -15.17 10.50
N LYS A 130 3.56 -15.62 9.28
CA LYS A 130 4.48 -15.69 8.15
C LYS A 130 3.77 -15.29 6.85
N SER A 131 4.50 -14.56 6.01
CA SER A 131 4.18 -14.27 4.61
C SER A 131 5.48 -13.91 3.86
N SER A 132 5.40 -13.74 2.54
CA SER A 132 6.51 -13.27 1.71
C SER A 132 6.01 -12.51 0.49
N ASP A 133 6.87 -11.72 -0.13
CA ASP A 133 6.50 -10.92 -1.31
C ASP A 133 6.01 -11.78 -2.48
N LYS A 134 6.51 -13.02 -2.59
CA LYS A 134 6.11 -14.00 -3.62
C LYS A 134 4.69 -14.55 -3.40
N LEU A 135 4.19 -14.47 -2.17
CA LEU A 135 2.89 -14.98 -1.79
C LEU A 135 1.79 -13.92 -1.90
N GLY A 136 2.17 -12.66 -2.13
CA GLY A 136 1.24 -11.55 -2.32
C GLY A 136 0.24 -11.46 -1.16
N ILE A 137 -1.00 -11.81 -1.45
CA ILE A 137 -2.16 -11.68 -0.54
C ILE A 137 -2.21 -12.77 0.55
N LEU A 138 -1.35 -13.79 0.46
CA LEU A 138 -1.40 -14.96 1.32
C LEU A 138 -0.53 -14.79 2.57
N GLY A 139 -1.05 -15.25 3.70
CA GLY A 139 -0.32 -15.36 4.96
C GLY A 139 -0.75 -16.61 5.73
N LYS A 140 0.01 -16.98 6.74
CA LYS A 140 -0.39 -18.01 7.70
C LYS A 140 0.14 -17.68 9.09
N ASP A 141 -0.47 -18.27 10.11
CA ASP A 141 0.12 -18.43 11.43
C ASP A 141 0.14 -19.91 11.79
N LYS A 142 0.39 -20.26 13.07
CA LYS A 142 0.43 -21.65 13.51
C LYS A 142 -0.89 -22.41 13.36
N ASP A 143 -2.03 -21.73 13.37
CA ASP A 143 -3.37 -22.33 13.41
C ASP A 143 -4.24 -21.99 12.17
N HIS A 144 -3.90 -20.93 11.41
CA HIS A 144 -4.76 -20.35 10.40
C HIS A 144 -4.03 -19.99 9.10
N PHE A 145 -4.79 -19.95 8.01
CA PHE A 145 -4.40 -19.36 6.73
C PHE A 145 -5.17 -18.07 6.47
N PHE A 146 -4.54 -17.11 5.79
CA PHE A 146 -5.11 -15.80 5.51
C PHE A 146 -5.04 -15.45 4.03
N VAL A 147 -6.12 -14.88 3.51
CA VAL A 147 -6.21 -14.32 2.15
C VAL A 147 -6.78 -12.91 2.29
N PHE A 148 -6.03 -11.89 1.85
CA PHE A 148 -6.38 -10.48 2.10
C PHE A 148 -6.58 -10.13 3.60
N GLY A 149 -5.98 -10.91 4.51
CA GLY A 149 -6.19 -10.77 5.96
C GLY A 149 -7.39 -11.51 6.53
N ASP A 150 -8.24 -12.12 5.70
CA ASP A 150 -9.38 -12.91 6.16
C ASP A 150 -8.95 -14.37 6.38
N THR A 151 -9.39 -14.97 7.50
CA THR A 151 -9.11 -16.38 7.79
C THR A 151 -9.86 -17.29 6.81
N VAL A 152 -9.15 -18.24 6.21
CA VAL A 152 -9.71 -19.26 5.31
C VAL A 152 -9.37 -20.68 5.74
N SER A 153 -10.20 -21.64 5.35
CA SER A 153 -9.90 -23.06 5.54
C SER A 153 -8.90 -23.55 4.49
N LEU A 154 -8.21 -24.65 4.77
CA LEU A 154 -7.30 -25.28 3.79
C LEU A 154 -8.04 -25.71 2.50
N GLU A 155 -9.28 -26.17 2.63
CA GLU A 155 -10.07 -26.61 1.48
C GLU A 155 -10.50 -25.43 0.60
N GLN A 156 -10.80 -24.27 1.19
CA GLN A 156 -11.04 -23.03 0.43
C GLN A 156 -9.75 -22.56 -0.24
N LEU A 157 -8.66 -22.54 0.51
CA LEU A 157 -7.36 -22.09 0.01
C LEU A 157 -6.93 -22.88 -1.25
N LYS A 158 -7.06 -24.21 -1.23
CA LYS A 158 -6.75 -25.09 -2.38
C LYS A 158 -7.58 -24.81 -3.63
N GLN A 159 -8.76 -24.20 -3.50
CA GLN A 159 -9.60 -23.82 -4.65
C GLN A 159 -9.15 -22.50 -5.27
N ASP A 160 -8.54 -21.62 -4.46
CA ASP A 160 -8.24 -20.24 -4.83
C ASP A 160 -6.79 -20.02 -5.27
N ILE A 161 -5.86 -20.94 -4.95
CA ILE A 161 -4.42 -20.78 -5.23
C ILE A 161 -3.82 -21.99 -5.96
N SER A 162 -2.65 -21.80 -6.59
CA SER A 162 -1.92 -22.92 -7.22
C SER A 162 -1.26 -23.85 -6.19
N GLU A 163 -0.99 -25.10 -6.59
CA GLU A 163 -0.23 -26.04 -5.75
C GLU A 163 1.16 -25.51 -5.38
N GLU A 164 1.79 -24.74 -6.26
CA GLU A 164 3.07 -24.09 -6.00
C GLU A 164 2.97 -23.01 -4.91
N GLN A 165 1.93 -22.17 -4.97
CA GLN A 165 1.67 -21.17 -3.93
C GLN A 165 1.36 -21.84 -2.59
N LEU A 166 0.58 -22.92 -2.59
CA LEU A 166 0.29 -23.68 -1.39
C LEU A 166 1.58 -24.27 -0.79
N LYS A 167 2.42 -24.88 -1.63
CA LYS A 167 3.71 -25.44 -1.19
C LYS A 167 4.60 -24.36 -0.57
N MET A 168 4.77 -23.22 -1.25
CA MET A 168 5.55 -22.09 -0.73
C MET A 168 5.03 -21.60 0.63
N LEU A 169 3.70 -21.49 0.78
CA LEU A 169 3.08 -21.05 2.03
C LEU A 169 3.31 -22.06 3.17
N MET A 170 3.23 -23.36 2.87
CA MET A 170 3.43 -24.41 3.86
C MET A 170 4.90 -24.52 4.33
N GLU A 171 5.86 -24.15 3.48
CA GLU A 171 7.30 -24.21 3.76
C GLU A 171 7.85 -22.99 4.53
N LEU A 172 7.04 -21.94 4.77
CA LEU A 172 7.37 -20.81 5.64
C LEU A 172 7.41 -21.17 7.14
#